data_AF-A0AAN7DXF9-F1
#
_entry.id   AF-A0AAN7DXF9-F1
#
_cell.length_a   1.000
_cell.length_b   1.000
_cell.length_c   1.000
_cell.angle_alpha   90.00
_cell.angle_beta   90.00
_cell.angle_gamma   90.00
#
_symmetry.space_group_name_H-M   'P 1'
#
loop_
_entity.id
_entity.type
_entity.pdbx_description
1 polymer ?
#
loop_
_entity_poly.entity_id
_entity_poly.type
_entity_poly.pdbx_seq_one_letter_code
_entity_poly.pdbx_strand_id
1 'polypeptide(L)'
;MQLPILVDRGWVPRSWKEKSLEDLQSSELPSSTATPSVKDSESSSWWRIWSKKPKNIEVNAPAVFTSEVVGVVRGSEKPSIFVPANDPSSCQWFYVDVPALAHAAGLPENTIYIEDVKENVNPSNRYPIPKDANTLIRSSVMPQDHLNYTFTWYSLSAAVTFMAFKRLRPKKSRR
;
A
#
# COMPACT_ATOMS: atom_id res chain seq x y z
N MET A 1 21.32 10.26 -14.27
CA MET A 1 20.09 9.48 -14.56
C MET A 1 19.57 8.97 -13.23
N GLN A 2 18.39 9.40 -12.80
CA GLN A 2 17.79 8.91 -11.57
C GLN A 2 17.13 7.56 -11.87
N LEU A 3 17.52 6.50 -11.16
CA LEU A 3 16.94 5.17 -11.36
C LEU A 3 15.48 5.19 -10.88
N PRO A 4 14.56 4.51 -11.57
CA PRO A 4 13.21 4.35 -11.07
C PRO A 4 13.24 3.60 -9.73
N ILE A 5 12.31 3.95 -8.85
CA ILE A 5 12.10 3.29 -7.55
C ILE A 5 10.66 2.77 -7.49
N LEU A 6 10.49 1.60 -6.91
CA LEU A 6 9.17 1.02 -6.65
C LEU A 6 8.79 1.34 -5.21
N VAL A 7 7.66 2.01 -5.01
CA VAL A 7 7.23 2.47 -3.68
C VAL A 7 5.90 1.84 -3.31
N ASP A 8 5.87 1.05 -2.24
CA ASP A 8 4.62 0.62 -1.61
C ASP A 8 4.12 1.69 -0.64
N ARG A 9 3.00 2.31 -0.99
CA ARG A 9 2.36 3.38 -0.21
C ARG A 9 1.41 2.84 0.87
N GLY A 10 1.19 1.53 0.93
CA GLY A 10 0.30 0.88 1.87
C GLY A 10 -1.08 0.56 1.30
N TRP A 11 -1.92 0.01 2.18
CA TRP A 11 -3.20 -0.56 1.77
C TRP A 11 -4.26 0.52 1.51
N VAL A 12 -5.05 0.28 0.46
CA VAL A 12 -6.16 1.12 0.03
C VAL A 12 -7.36 0.23 -0.34
N PRO A 13 -8.61 0.63 -0.04
CA PRO A 13 -9.79 -0.14 -0.43
C PRO A 13 -9.94 -0.20 -1.96
N ARG A 14 -10.55 -1.28 -2.45
CA ARG A 14 -10.75 -1.51 -3.90
C ARG A 14 -11.48 -0.37 -4.62
N SER A 15 -12.40 0.31 -3.95
CA SER A 15 -13.16 1.43 -4.51
C SER A 15 -12.31 2.64 -4.91
N TRP A 16 -11.06 2.76 -4.44
CA TRP A 16 -10.15 3.79 -4.94
C TRP A 16 -9.67 3.56 -6.36
N LYS A 17 -9.53 2.28 -6.77
CA LYS A 17 -9.12 1.95 -8.13
C LYS A 17 -10.14 2.43 -9.15
N GLU A 18 -11.43 2.23 -8.84
CA GLU A 18 -12.56 2.66 -9.67
C GLU A 18 -12.54 4.19 -9.85
N LYS A 19 -12.41 4.96 -8.76
CA LYS A 19 -12.31 6.42 -8.82
C LYS A 19 -11.13 6.91 -9.66
N SER A 20 -9.95 6.28 -9.51
CA SER A 20 -8.78 6.68 -10.31
C SER A 20 -8.99 6.43 -11.80
N LEU A 21 -9.74 5.39 -12.18
CA LEU A 21 -10.08 5.11 -13.57
C LEU A 21 -11.13 6.08 -14.10
N GLU A 22 -12.11 6.48 -13.28
CA GLU A 22 -13.10 7.52 -13.60
C GLU A 22 -12.45 8.89 -13.79
N ASP A 23 -11.50 9.26 -12.92
CA ASP A 23 -10.72 10.51 -13.03
C ASP A 23 -9.86 10.53 -14.30
N LEU A 24 -9.24 9.40 -14.66
CA LEU A 24 -8.48 9.27 -15.91
C LEU A 24 -9.40 9.37 -17.14
N GLN A 25 -10.56 8.70 -17.13
CA GLN A 25 -11.53 8.75 -18.23
C GLN A 25 -12.18 10.13 -18.40
N SER A 26 -12.42 10.85 -17.30
CA SER A 26 -12.93 12.22 -17.34
C SER A 26 -11.86 13.23 -17.78
N SER A 27 -10.57 12.91 -17.61
CA SER A 27 -9.46 13.69 -18.16
C SER A 27 -9.17 13.41 -19.65
N GLU A 28 -9.50 12.22 -20.16
CA GLU A 28 -9.29 11.78 -21.55
C GLU A 28 -10.45 12.11 -22.51
N LEU A 29 -11.49 12.82 -22.07
CA LEU A 29 -12.59 13.27 -22.91
C LEU A 29 -12.45 14.76 -23.33
N PRO A 30 -11.52 15.14 -24.23
CA PRO A 30 -11.77 16.21 -25.16
C PRO A 30 -12.46 15.60 -26.39
N SER A 31 -13.77 15.83 -26.51
CA SER A 31 -14.55 15.51 -27.69
C SER A 31 -13.96 16.18 -28.94
N SER A 32 -13.15 15.43 -29.70
CA SER A 32 -13.12 15.52 -31.16
C SER A 32 -14.32 14.68 -31.66
N THR A 33 -15.11 15.01 -32.68
CA THR A 33 -14.77 15.57 -33.99
C THR A 33 -16.06 16.10 -34.63
N ALA A 34 -16.05 17.29 -35.23
CA ALA A 34 -16.98 17.63 -36.32
C ALA A 34 -16.34 18.68 -37.23
N THR A 35 -15.96 18.26 -38.45
CA THR A 35 -15.54 19.14 -39.54
C THR A 35 -16.78 19.87 -40.11
N PRO A 36 -16.75 21.20 -40.33
CA PRO A 36 -17.89 21.91 -40.88
C PRO A 36 -17.89 21.87 -42.42
N SER A 37 -19.04 21.59 -43.00
CA SER A 37 -19.38 21.90 -44.39
C SER A 37 -20.04 23.27 -44.42
N VAL A 38 -19.42 24.24 -45.09
CA VAL A 38 -19.93 25.60 -45.31
C VAL A 38 -21.01 25.60 -46.39
N LYS A 39 -22.19 26.12 -46.08
CA LYS A 39 -23.07 26.83 -47.03
C LYS A 39 -23.68 28.05 -46.35
N ASP A 40 -23.56 29.18 -47.03
CA ASP A 40 -23.99 30.51 -46.65
C ASP A 40 -25.51 30.63 -46.47
N SER A 41 -25.92 31.49 -45.52
CA SER A 41 -26.76 32.67 -45.84
C SER A 41 -27.15 33.41 -44.57
N GLU A 42 -26.87 34.72 -44.57
CA GLU A 42 -27.59 35.81 -43.91
C GLU A 42 -28.56 35.44 -42.77
N SER A 43 -28.15 35.69 -41.52
CA SER A 43 -29.05 36.29 -40.52
C SER A 43 -28.33 36.54 -39.20
N SER A 44 -28.62 37.71 -38.65
CA SER A 44 -28.64 38.03 -37.22
C SER A 44 -27.32 38.41 -36.53
N SER A 45 -27.19 39.72 -36.44
CA SER A 45 -26.39 40.55 -35.54
C SER A 45 -26.67 40.29 -34.05
N TRP A 46 -26.66 39.04 -33.57
CA TRP A 46 -27.02 38.68 -32.19
C TRP A 46 -25.83 38.17 -31.35
N TRP A 47 -24.68 37.91 -31.99
CA TRP A 47 -23.49 37.34 -31.32
C TRP A 47 -22.59 38.36 -30.61
N ARG A 48 -22.82 39.67 -30.81
CA ARG A 48 -22.05 40.74 -30.14
C ARG A 48 -22.43 40.97 -28.68
N ILE A 49 -23.46 40.30 -28.18
CA ILE A 49 -23.97 40.46 -26.80
C ILE A 49 -23.29 39.49 -25.82
N TRP A 50 -22.55 38.48 -26.30
CA TRP A 50 -21.99 37.43 -25.43
C TRP A 50 -20.49 37.18 -25.59
N SER A 51 -19.74 38.16 -26.06
CA SER A 51 -18.27 38.10 -26.13
C SER A 51 -17.67 38.53 -24.79
N LYS A 52 -17.74 37.67 -23.75
CA LYS A 52 -16.80 37.79 -22.64
C LYS A 52 -15.42 37.41 -23.15
N LYS A 53 -14.41 38.27 -22.88
CA LYS A 53 -13.01 38.03 -23.23
C LYS A 53 -12.63 36.60 -22.83
N PRO A 54 -11.99 35.80 -23.71
CA PRO A 54 -11.42 34.53 -23.29
C PRO A 54 -10.41 34.85 -22.20
N LYS A 55 -10.69 34.41 -20.97
CA LYS A 55 -9.70 34.39 -19.90
C LYS A 55 -8.65 33.41 -20.39
N ASN A 56 -7.46 33.93 -20.66
CA ASN A 56 -6.31 33.14 -21.08
C ASN A 56 -6.19 31.99 -20.07
N ILE A 57 -6.54 30.78 -20.49
CA ILE A 57 -6.22 29.59 -19.72
C ILE A 57 -4.73 29.46 -19.96
N GLU A 58 -3.95 30.07 -19.08
CA GLU A 58 -2.58 29.65 -18.87
C GLU A 58 -2.68 28.15 -18.62
N VAL A 59 -2.35 27.37 -19.65
CA VAL A 59 -2.08 25.95 -19.55
C VAL A 59 -0.94 25.88 -18.56
N ASN A 60 -1.31 25.73 -17.29
CA ASN A 60 -0.38 25.57 -16.20
C ASN A 60 0.38 24.31 -16.57
N ALA A 61 1.61 24.47 -17.07
CA ALA A 61 2.54 23.37 -17.30
C ALA A 61 2.48 22.50 -16.04
N PRO A 62 2.40 21.17 -16.16
CA PRO A 62 2.17 20.32 -15.01
C PRO A 62 3.22 20.68 -13.97
N ALA A 63 2.77 21.25 -12.86
CA ALA A 63 3.64 21.59 -11.75
C ALA A 63 4.37 20.29 -11.42
N VAL A 64 5.69 20.27 -11.63
CA VAL A 64 6.50 19.12 -11.29
C VAL A 64 6.49 19.07 -9.77
N PHE A 65 5.50 18.37 -9.21
CA PHE A 65 5.39 18.15 -7.78
C PHE A 65 6.58 17.29 -7.41
N THR A 66 7.58 17.89 -6.77
CA THR A 66 8.68 17.15 -6.17
C THR A 66 8.10 16.31 -5.05
N SER A 67 7.93 15.01 -5.29
CA SER A 67 7.47 14.07 -4.28
C SER A 67 8.67 13.50 -3.54
N GLU A 68 8.85 13.92 -2.29
CA GLU A 68 9.78 13.27 -1.36
C GLU A 68 9.16 11.97 -0.85
N VAL A 69 9.97 10.91 -0.79
CA VAL A 69 9.56 9.60 -0.26
C VAL A 69 10.58 9.19 0.79
N VAL A 70 10.10 8.98 2.01
CA VAL A 70 10.89 8.49 3.13
C VAL A 70 10.32 7.14 3.52
N GLY A 71 11.18 6.12 3.56
CA GLY A 71 10.71 4.76 3.77
C GLY A 71 11.84 3.77 4.04
N VAL A 72 11.45 2.52 4.25
CA VAL A 72 12.37 1.42 4.51
C VAL A 72 12.60 0.64 3.23
N VAL A 73 13.86 0.44 2.86
CA VAL A 73 14.22 -0.43 1.73
C VAL A 73 13.97 -1.89 2.11
N ARG A 74 13.21 -2.61 1.28
CA ARG A 74 12.96 -4.04 1.48
C ARG A 74 13.57 -4.86 0.35
N GLY A 75 14.24 -5.96 0.71
CA GLY A 75 14.70 -6.97 -0.24
C GLY A 75 13.64 -8.03 -0.50
N SER A 76 13.92 -8.91 -1.47
CA SER A 76 13.08 -10.10 -1.72
C SER A 76 13.10 -11.04 -0.52
N GLU A 77 11.93 -11.59 -0.21
CA GLU A 77 11.73 -12.60 0.81
C GLU A 77 12.03 -13.99 0.26
N LYS A 78 12.45 -14.90 1.13
CA LYS A 78 12.56 -16.33 0.82
C LYS A 78 11.31 -17.05 1.34
N PRO A 79 10.38 -17.48 0.46
CA PRO A 79 9.16 -18.15 0.91
C PRO A 79 9.47 -19.51 1.54
N SER A 80 8.62 -19.94 2.47
CA SER A 80 8.65 -21.31 3.01
C SER A 80 7.87 -22.27 2.12
N ILE A 81 8.02 -23.57 2.36
CA ILE A 81 7.33 -24.63 1.62
C ILE A 81 5.79 -24.57 1.70
N PHE A 82 5.23 -23.81 2.64
CA PHE A 82 3.79 -23.66 2.82
C PHE A 82 3.23 -22.40 2.15
N VAL A 83 4.09 -21.53 1.61
CA VAL A 83 3.67 -20.30 0.94
C VAL A 83 3.43 -20.62 -0.54
N PRO A 84 2.23 -20.33 -1.09
CA PRO A 84 1.98 -20.49 -2.53
C PRO A 84 2.90 -19.62 -3.39
N ALA A 85 3.10 -20.02 -4.65
CA ALA A 85 3.84 -19.21 -5.61
C ALA A 85 3.07 -17.92 -5.99
N ASN A 86 3.79 -16.84 -6.22
CA ASN A 86 3.21 -15.60 -6.75
C ASN A 86 2.68 -15.82 -8.18
N ASP A 87 1.61 -15.10 -8.54
CA ASP A 87 1.07 -15.05 -9.90
C ASP A 87 1.00 -13.59 -10.38
N PRO A 88 2.04 -13.12 -11.12
CA PRO A 88 2.07 -11.77 -11.67
C PRO A 88 0.95 -11.48 -12.66
N SER A 89 0.42 -12.50 -13.36
CA SER A 89 -0.59 -12.31 -14.40
C SER A 89 -1.95 -11.92 -13.82
N SER A 90 -2.29 -12.44 -12.64
CA SER A 90 -3.50 -12.09 -11.89
C SER A 90 -3.26 -11.04 -10.80
N CYS A 91 -2.06 -10.47 -10.74
CA CYS A 91 -1.61 -9.54 -9.69
C CYS A 91 -1.74 -10.11 -8.28
N GLN A 92 -1.50 -11.41 -8.09
CA GLN A 92 -1.54 -12.08 -6.79
C GLN A 92 -0.12 -12.31 -6.25
N TRP A 93 0.13 -11.80 -5.06
CA TRP A 93 1.44 -11.84 -4.40
C TRP A 93 1.27 -12.35 -2.98
N PHE A 94 1.96 -13.45 -2.65
CA PHE A 94 1.97 -14.11 -1.34
C PHE A 94 3.25 -13.81 -0.54
N TYR A 95 4.33 -13.47 -1.22
CA TYR A 95 5.59 -13.03 -0.64
C TYR A 95 6.21 -11.94 -1.51
N VAL A 96 7.10 -11.12 -0.94
CA VAL A 96 7.74 -10.04 -1.69
C VAL A 96 8.88 -10.59 -2.55
N ASP A 97 8.74 -10.44 -3.86
CA ASP A 97 9.77 -10.74 -4.84
C ASP A 97 10.05 -9.48 -5.67
N VAL A 98 11.12 -8.75 -5.32
CA VAL A 98 11.40 -7.42 -5.87
C VAL A 98 11.65 -7.44 -7.39
N PRO A 99 12.48 -8.35 -7.95
CA PRO A 99 12.62 -8.47 -9.41
C PRO A 99 11.29 -8.77 -10.12
N ALA A 100 10.49 -9.70 -9.59
CA ALA A 100 9.21 -10.05 -10.21
C ALA A 100 8.20 -8.90 -10.13
N LEU A 101 8.13 -8.19 -9.00
CA LEU A 101 7.31 -6.99 -8.82
C LEU A 101 7.75 -5.86 -9.76
N ALA A 102 9.05 -5.62 -9.86
CA ALA A 102 9.60 -4.62 -10.77
C ALA A 102 9.23 -4.94 -12.22
N HIS A 103 9.41 -6.19 -12.64
CA HIS A 103 9.03 -6.64 -13.98
C HIS A 103 7.52 -6.49 -14.23
N ALA A 104 6.67 -6.87 -13.27
CA ALA A 104 5.22 -6.70 -13.37
C ALA A 104 4.80 -5.21 -13.44
N ALA A 105 5.60 -4.32 -12.84
CA ALA A 105 5.42 -2.87 -12.92
C ALA A 105 6.06 -2.23 -14.17
N GLY A 106 6.70 -3.00 -15.06
CA GLY A 106 7.41 -2.49 -16.24
C GLY A 106 8.72 -1.77 -15.93
N LEU A 107 9.31 -2.06 -14.76
CA LEU A 107 10.55 -1.48 -14.27
C LEU A 107 11.73 -2.47 -14.42
N PRO A 108 12.98 -1.99 -14.47
CA PRO A 108 14.14 -2.87 -14.53
C PRO A 108 14.29 -3.71 -13.25
N GLU A 109 14.85 -4.92 -13.35
CA GLU A 109 14.97 -5.85 -12.22
C GLU A 109 15.83 -5.30 -11.06
N ASN A 110 16.75 -4.37 -11.34
CA ASN A 110 17.60 -3.72 -10.34
C ASN A 110 16.91 -2.52 -9.64
N THR A 111 15.58 -2.46 -9.70
CA THR A 111 14.78 -1.41 -9.07
C THR A 111 14.76 -1.60 -7.55
N ILE A 112 14.97 -0.50 -6.83
CA ILE A 112 14.88 -0.50 -5.36
C ILE A 112 13.40 -0.48 -4.96
N TYR A 113 13.01 -1.41 -4.09
CA TYR A 113 11.69 -1.45 -3.48
C TYR A 113 11.71 -0.79 -2.10
N ILE A 114 10.84 0.19 -1.89
CA ILE A 114 10.73 0.98 -0.67
C ILE A 114 9.32 0.89 -0.12
N GLU A 115 9.19 0.60 1.17
CA GLU A 115 7.94 0.73 1.91
C GLU A 115 7.86 2.13 2.51
N ASP A 116 6.88 2.92 2.07
CA ASP A 116 6.69 4.31 2.48
C ASP A 116 6.26 4.38 3.96
N VAL A 117 7.00 5.14 4.75
CA VAL A 117 6.70 5.37 6.17
C VAL A 117 6.20 6.80 6.29
N LYS A 118 4.90 6.96 6.48
CA LYS A 118 4.28 8.27 6.71
C LYS A 118 4.02 8.48 8.19
N GLU A 119 4.89 9.27 8.82
CA GLU A 119 4.71 9.68 10.21
C GLU A 119 3.60 10.75 10.37
N ASN A 120 3.35 11.55 9.34
CA ASN A 120 2.45 12.71 9.42
C ASN A 120 1.25 12.54 8.47
N VAL A 121 0.25 11.78 8.93
CA VAL A 121 -0.97 11.51 8.17
C VAL A 121 -1.98 12.62 8.41
N ASN A 122 -2.43 13.26 7.34
CA ASN A 122 -3.54 14.19 7.44
C ASN A 122 -4.80 13.43 7.92
N PRO A 123 -5.41 13.79 9.06
CA PRO A 123 -6.58 13.08 9.59
C PRO A 123 -7.78 13.08 8.63
N SER A 124 -7.83 14.04 7.69
CA SER A 124 -8.84 14.09 6.63
C SER A 124 -8.65 13.02 5.54
N ASN A 125 -7.44 12.46 5.41
CA ASN A 125 -7.16 11.39 4.44
C ASN A 125 -6.85 10.07 5.16
N ARG A 126 -7.86 9.21 5.27
CA ARG A 126 -7.79 7.93 5.97
C ARG A 126 -6.95 6.86 5.24
N TYR A 127 -6.67 7.06 3.94
CA TYR A 127 -5.93 6.10 3.13
C TYR A 127 -4.76 6.78 2.39
N PRO A 128 -3.67 6.04 2.08
CA PRO A 128 -3.39 4.67 2.49
C PRO A 128 -3.21 4.53 4.02
N ILE A 129 -3.45 3.33 4.55
CA ILE A 129 -3.28 3.07 5.98
C ILE A 129 -1.81 3.32 6.34
N PRO A 130 -1.50 4.21 7.30
CA PRO A 130 -0.13 4.50 7.66
C PRO A 130 0.56 3.28 8.24
N LYS A 131 1.78 3.04 7.75
CA LYS A 131 2.72 2.06 8.31
C LYS A 131 3.75 2.83 9.12
N ASP A 132 4.00 2.38 10.34
CA ASP A 132 5.09 2.90 11.19
C ASP A 132 6.37 2.10 10.90
N ALA A 133 7.54 2.76 10.91
CA ALA A 133 8.83 2.10 10.68
C ALA A 133 9.05 0.93 11.67
N ASN A 134 8.63 1.09 12.93
CA ASN A 134 8.79 0.02 13.92
C ASN A 134 7.98 -1.23 13.58
N THR A 135 6.84 -1.08 12.90
CA THR A 135 6.02 -2.21 12.47
C THR A 135 6.69 -3.04 11.37
N LEU A 136 7.55 -2.41 10.56
CA LEU A 136 8.30 -3.09 9.50
C LEU A 136 9.48 -3.91 10.04
N ILE A 137 10.00 -3.52 11.21
CA ILE A 137 11.14 -4.19 11.87
C ILE A 137 10.66 -5.30 12.81
N ARG A 138 9.40 -5.23 13.28
CA ARG A 138 8.84 -6.20 14.22
C ARG A 138 8.36 -7.46 13.48
N SER A 139 9.09 -8.56 13.64
CA SER A 139 8.62 -9.88 13.20
C SER A 139 7.39 -10.34 13.99
N SER A 140 6.56 -11.19 13.36
CA SER A 140 5.31 -11.73 13.93
C SER A 140 5.47 -12.40 15.29
N VAL A 141 6.67 -12.89 15.62
CA VAL A 141 6.99 -13.41 16.95
C VAL A 141 8.36 -12.87 17.35
N MET A 142 8.40 -12.10 18.44
CA MET A 142 9.66 -11.61 19.01
C MET A 142 10.22 -12.62 20.01
N PRO A 143 11.56 -12.65 20.22
CA PRO A 143 12.15 -13.47 21.27
C PRO A 143 11.54 -13.23 22.65
N GLN A 144 11.15 -11.99 22.96
CA GLN A 144 10.48 -11.65 24.21
C GLN A 144 9.11 -12.32 24.35
N ASP A 145 8.35 -12.44 23.27
CA ASP A 145 7.06 -13.13 23.29
C ASP A 145 7.27 -14.61 23.63
N HIS A 146 8.29 -15.25 23.08
CA HIS A 146 8.67 -16.62 23.44
C HIS A 146 9.10 -16.76 24.90
N LEU A 147 9.84 -15.80 25.45
CA LEU A 147 10.20 -15.79 26.86
C LEU A 147 8.94 -15.71 27.74
N ASN A 148 7.99 -14.83 27.40
CA ASN A 148 6.73 -14.70 28.13
C ASN A 148 5.94 -16.01 28.12
N TYR A 149 5.78 -16.65 26.95
CA TYR A 149 5.13 -17.95 26.87
C TYR A 149 5.86 -19.01 27.68
N THR A 150 7.20 -19.03 27.62
CA THR A 150 8.03 -19.95 28.41
C THR A 150 7.70 -19.81 29.90
N PHE A 151 7.69 -18.58 30.44
CA PHE A 151 7.34 -18.36 31.84
C PHE A 151 5.93 -18.83 32.19
N THR A 152 4.94 -18.57 31.34
CA THR A 152 3.57 -19.06 31.55
C THR A 152 3.53 -20.58 31.64
N TRP A 153 4.11 -21.28 30.66
CA TRP A 153 4.09 -22.75 30.60
C TRP A 153 4.86 -23.40 31.75
N TYR A 154 6.05 -22.88 32.09
CA TYR A 154 6.81 -23.39 33.23
C TYR A 154 6.11 -23.13 34.57
N SER A 155 5.42 -21.99 34.72
CA SER A 155 4.63 -21.69 35.93
C SER A 155 3.46 -22.64 36.09
N LEU A 156 2.71 -22.91 35.00
CA LEU A 156 1.63 -23.89 34.99
C LEU A 156 2.14 -25.31 35.30
N SER A 157 3.25 -25.72 34.67
CA SER A 157 3.88 -27.01 34.92
C SER A 157 4.34 -27.16 36.37
N ALA A 158 4.95 -26.13 36.95
CA ALA A 158 5.37 -26.11 38.35
C ALA A 158 4.17 -26.19 39.32
N ALA A 159 3.09 -25.44 39.05
CA ALA A 159 1.87 -25.48 39.85
C ALA A 159 1.22 -26.87 39.84
N VAL A 160 1.08 -27.49 38.67
CA VAL A 160 0.53 -28.85 38.53
C VAL A 160 1.42 -29.89 39.21
N THR A 161 2.73 -29.79 39.03
CA THR A 161 3.71 -30.67 39.69
C THR A 161 3.62 -30.55 41.21
N PHE A 162 3.50 -29.33 41.74
CA PHE A 162 3.34 -29.09 43.16
C PHE A 162 2.04 -29.69 43.71
N MET A 163 0.92 -29.52 43.00
CA MET A 163 -0.36 -30.13 43.37
C MET A 163 -0.29 -31.66 43.38
N ALA A 164 0.30 -32.26 42.34
CA ALA A 164 0.52 -33.70 42.24
C ALA A 164 1.36 -34.21 43.41
N PHE A 165 2.47 -33.52 43.71
CA PHE A 165 3.34 -33.87 44.83
C PHE A 165 2.62 -33.80 46.19
N LYS A 166 1.82 -32.77 46.44
CA LYS A 166 1.02 -32.70 47.68
C LYS A 166 -0.03 -33.80 47.76
N ARG A 167 -0.64 -34.18 46.65
CA ARG A 167 -1.66 -35.25 46.60
C ARG A 167 -1.06 -36.64 46.80
N LEU A 168 0.13 -36.90 46.25
CA LEU A 168 0.78 -38.20 46.28
C LEU A 168 1.65 -38.44 47.53
N ARG A 169 1.91 -37.42 48.35
CA ARG A 169 2.64 -37.56 49.61
C ARG A 169 1.85 -38.48 50.57
N PRO A 170 2.38 -39.66 50.95
CA PRO A 170 1.69 -40.56 51.86
C PRO A 170 1.54 -39.91 53.24
N LYS A 171 0.35 -40.03 53.85
CA LYS A 171 0.10 -39.58 55.21
C LYS A 171 0.96 -40.46 56.14
N LYS A 172 1.92 -39.88 56.85
CA LYS A 172 2.73 -40.61 57.84
C LYS A 172 1.77 -41.24 58.85
N SER A 173 1.59 -42.56 58.78
CA SER A 173 0.84 -43.31 59.79
C SER A 173 1.62 -43.20 61.09
N ARG A 174 1.14 -42.36 62.02
CA ARG A 174 1.60 -42.41 63.42
C ARG A 174 0.99 -43.67 64.00
N ARG A 175 1.81 -44.73 64.10
CA ARG A 175 1.60 -45.83 65.05
C ARG A 175 2.02 -45.37 66.43
#